data_AF-A0A7W7YBB6-F1
#
_entry.id   AF-A0A7W7YBB6-F1
#
_cell.length_a   1.000
_cell.length_b   1.000
_cell.length_c   1.000
_cell.angle_alpha   90.00
_cell.angle_beta   90.00
_cell.angle_gamma   90.00
#
_symmetry.space_group_name_H-M   'P 1'
#
loop_
_entity.id
_entity.type
_entity.pdbx_description
1 polymer ?
#
loop_
_entity_poly.entity_id
_entity_poly.type
_entity_poly.pdbx_seq_one_letter_code
_entity_poly.pdbx_strand_id
1 'polypeptide(L)'
;MSEYLITREGKEVGTYTLPQIQDGLRSGHLQPTDWGWQEGMEDWKVLADIAGPALPPPGGLPKPANAISSPLSAPIKRMDVRAPDGVNPYAAPVANIDITGTGGSVPPLVVLELKGTRFWVRLISIFMWLGVLAMVGVCVINILFSGAIAQASGATSLGSAYVMGTTVGYGLMTLLFLYPTLRLTKYASRITSLVRTRSYLDLTQALSEQRRFWKFYGVIALIYISCVVLAVVVALVFMPKNFKLPTPGGGSAPSAQQSMDLPAR
;
A
#
# COMPACT_ATOMS: atom_id res chain seq x y z
N MET A 1 29.81 -15.32 25.41
CA MET A 1 30.50 -14.72 24.25
C MET A 1 29.41 -14.30 23.29
N SER A 2 29.38 -13.04 22.87
CA SER A 2 28.28 -12.52 22.03
C SER A 2 28.40 -13.05 20.61
N GLU A 3 27.48 -13.93 20.22
CA GLU A 3 27.41 -14.52 18.89
C GLU A 3 26.48 -13.72 17.98
N TYR A 4 26.93 -13.43 16.76
CA TYR A 4 26.20 -12.69 15.75
C TYR A 4 25.86 -13.60 14.58
N LEU A 5 24.59 -13.63 14.21
CA LEU A 5 24.10 -14.33 13.04
C LEU A 5 24.31 -13.44 11.82
N ILE A 6 25.04 -13.95 10.82
CA ILE A 6 25.40 -13.18 9.62
C ILE A 6 24.61 -13.69 8.42
N THR A 7 23.99 -12.75 7.71
CA THR A 7 23.25 -13.02 6.47
C THR A 7 23.79 -12.20 5.32
N ARG A 8 23.85 -12.83 4.14
CA ARG A 8 24.24 -12.21 2.88
C ARG A 8 23.11 -12.43 1.88
N GLU A 9 22.49 -11.34 1.43
CA GLU A 9 21.37 -11.36 0.48
C GLU A 9 20.21 -12.29 0.91
N GLY A 10 19.94 -12.39 2.21
CA GLY A 10 18.87 -13.23 2.77
C GLY A 10 19.23 -14.71 2.92
N LYS A 11 20.48 -15.11 2.65
CA LYS A 11 21.01 -16.44 2.93
C LYS A 11 21.89 -16.40 4.18
N GLU A 12 21.61 -17.28 5.14
CA GLU A 12 22.41 -17.43 6.37
C GLU A 12 23.81 -17.94 6.00
N VAL A 13 24.83 -17.13 6.30
CA VAL A 13 26.25 -17.45 6.05
C VAL A 13 26.81 -18.24 7.22
N GLY A 14 26.36 -17.92 8.43
CA GLY A 14 26.72 -18.61 9.67
C GLY A 14 26.67 -17.70 10.88
N THR A 15 26.97 -18.28 12.04
CA THR A 15 27.06 -17.58 13.31
C THR A 15 28.53 -17.36 13.66
N TYR A 16 28.91 -16.10 13.92
CA TYR A 16 30.29 -15.71 14.19
C TYR A 16 30.37 -14.83 15.43
N THR A 17 31.46 -14.94 16.17
CA THR A 17 31.74 -14.04 17.30
C THR A 17 32.35 -12.72 16.82
N LEU A 18 32.24 -11.65 17.62
CA LEU A 18 32.81 -10.34 17.29
C LEU A 18 34.29 -10.35 16.81
N PRO A 19 35.24 -11.09 17.45
CA PRO A 19 36.61 -11.17 16.95
C PRO A 19 36.71 -11.92 15.61
N GLN A 20 35.89 -12.96 15.39
CA GLN A 20 35.83 -13.67 14.10
C GLN A 20 35.24 -12.80 13.00
N ILE A 21 34.30 -11.90 13.33
CA ILE A 21 33.79 -10.90 12.38
C ILE A 21 34.90 -9.95 11.96
N GLN A 22 35.69 -9.44 12.90
CA GLN A 22 36.81 -8.54 12.60
C GLN A 22 37.89 -9.21 11.74
N ASP A 23 38.25 -10.46 12.05
CA ASP A 23 39.21 -11.24 11.25
C ASP A 23 38.62 -11.65 9.89
N GLY A 24 37.32 -11.95 9.82
CA GLY A 24 36.59 -12.24 8.58
C GLY A 24 36.50 -11.03 7.65
N LEU A 25 36.32 -9.83 8.20
CA LEU A 25 36.37 -8.56 7.47
C LEU A 25 37.79 -8.26 6.99
N ARG A 26 38.82 -8.56 7.81
CA ARG A 26 40.23 -8.35 7.46
C ARG A 26 40.71 -9.30 6.35
N SER A 27 40.27 -10.54 6.40
CA SER A 27 40.59 -11.57 5.39
C SER A 27 39.76 -11.44 4.11
N GLY A 28 38.73 -10.58 4.10
CA GLY A 28 37.82 -10.39 2.96
C GLY A 28 36.81 -11.53 2.78
N HIS A 29 36.73 -12.45 3.74
CA HIS A 29 35.75 -13.55 3.73
C HIS A 29 34.33 -13.03 4.03
N LEU A 30 34.23 -12.06 4.94
CA LEU A 30 33.02 -11.32 5.26
C LEU A 30 33.07 -9.94 4.63
N GLN A 31 31.94 -9.46 4.14
CA GLN A 31 31.84 -8.13 3.53
C GLN A 31 31.33 -7.12 4.57
N PRO A 32 31.81 -5.87 4.53
CA PRO A 32 31.31 -4.81 5.40
C PRO A 32 29.79 -4.55 5.25
N THR A 33 29.23 -4.94 4.11
CA THR A 33 27.81 -4.83 3.74
C THR A 33 26.95 -6.02 4.17
N ASP A 34 27.54 -7.07 4.73
CA ASP A 34 26.78 -8.19 5.26
C ASP A 34 25.97 -7.73 6.49
N TRP A 35 24.81 -8.34 6.71
CA TRP A 35 23.93 -8.00 7.82
C TRP A 35 24.22 -8.93 8.99
N GLY A 36 24.46 -8.34 10.16
CA GLY A 36 24.64 -9.04 11.41
C GLY A 36 23.48 -8.76 12.36
N TRP A 37 23.00 -9.80 13.02
CA TRP A 37 22.02 -9.69 14.10
C TRP A 37 22.50 -10.45 15.32
N GLN A 38 22.21 -9.90 16.49
CA GLN A 38 22.55 -10.50 17.78
C GLN A 38 21.28 -10.71 18.59
N GLU A 39 21.22 -11.80 19.34
CA GLU A 39 20.13 -12.05 20.27
C GLU A 39 20.04 -10.92 21.31
N GLY A 40 18.92 -10.18 21.28
CA GLY A 40 18.69 -8.96 22.07
C GLY A 40 18.80 -7.64 21.31
N MET A 41 19.11 -7.66 20.01
CA MET A 41 19.13 -6.46 19.16
C MET A 41 17.78 -6.27 18.44
N GLU A 42 17.18 -5.08 18.57
CA GLU A 42 15.85 -4.78 18.01
C GLU A 42 15.83 -4.74 16.48
N ASP A 43 16.96 -4.39 15.84
CA ASP A 43 17.10 -4.27 14.39
C ASP A 43 18.40 -4.90 13.88
N TRP A 44 18.38 -5.41 12.64
CA TRP A 44 19.58 -5.88 11.93
C TRP A 44 20.53 -4.71 11.66
N LYS A 45 21.82 -4.89 11.93
CA LYS A 45 22.86 -3.89 11.66
C LYS A 45 23.89 -4.41 10.67
N VAL A 46 24.49 -3.53 9.89
CA VAL A 46 25.57 -3.94 8.98
C VAL A 46 26.83 -4.29 9.76
N LEU A 47 27.60 -5.26 9.27
CA LEU A 47 28.83 -5.73 9.92
C LEU A 47 29.83 -4.61 10.19
N ALA A 48 29.89 -3.59 9.31
CA ALA A 48 30.72 -2.41 9.50
C ALA A 48 30.38 -1.63 10.79
N ASP A 49 29.10 -1.55 11.13
CA ASP A 49 28.62 -0.84 12.33
C ASP A 49 28.79 -1.69 13.59
N ILE A 50 28.75 -3.02 13.46
CA ILE A 50 28.91 -3.98 14.57
C ILE A 50 30.39 -4.13 14.95
N ALA A 51 31.28 -4.22 13.98
CA ALA A 51 32.72 -4.40 14.20
C ALA A 51 33.41 -3.13 14.76
N GLY A 52 32.74 -1.97 14.65
CA GLY A 52 33.27 -0.65 15.01
C GLY A 52 34.35 -0.17 14.03
N PRO A 53 34.74 1.12 14.08
CA PRO A 53 35.88 1.60 13.30
C PRO A 53 37.11 0.81 13.74
N ALA A 54 37.58 -0.08 12.87
CA ALA A 54 38.75 -0.91 13.12
C ALA A 54 39.86 -0.04 13.73
N LEU A 55 40.27 -0.38 14.97
CA LEU A 55 41.39 0.28 15.60
C LEU A 55 42.58 0.27 14.62
N PRO A 56 43.31 1.41 14.50
CA PRO A 56 44.47 1.49 13.64
C PRO A 56 45.51 0.43 14.07
N PRO A 57 46.20 -0.21 13.12
CA PRO A 57 47.32 -1.10 13.44
C PRO A 57 48.33 -0.35 14.33
N PRO A 58 48.96 -1.02 15.31
CA PRO A 58 49.91 -0.37 16.20
C PRO A 58 51.13 0.07 15.39
N GLY A 59 51.20 1.35 15.04
CA GLY A 59 52.35 1.94 14.38
C GLY A 59 52.06 3.21 13.58
N GLY A 60 52.06 4.36 14.27
CA GLY A 60 52.62 5.59 13.70
C GLY A 60 51.68 6.72 13.26
N LEU A 61 51.52 7.69 14.18
CA LEU A 61 51.59 9.15 13.97
C LEU A 61 50.34 9.94 13.47
N PRO A 62 50.23 11.26 13.78
CA PRO A 62 49.16 11.76 14.65
C PRO A 62 48.15 12.74 14.01
N LYS A 63 46.95 12.72 14.60
CA LYS A 63 45.91 13.76 14.79
C LYS A 63 46.03 15.09 13.99
N PRO A 64 44.99 15.49 13.22
CA PRO A 64 44.72 16.89 12.98
C PRO A 64 43.82 17.44 14.09
N ALA A 65 44.38 18.35 14.87
CA ALA A 65 43.61 19.24 15.72
C ALA A 65 43.13 20.44 14.88
N ASN A 66 41.92 20.89 15.23
CA ASN A 66 41.38 22.24 15.07
C ASN A 66 40.62 22.55 13.78
N ALA A 67 39.30 22.46 13.94
CA ALA A 67 38.36 23.57 13.80
C ALA A 67 38.89 24.80 13.05
N ILE A 68 38.26 25.11 11.91
CA ILE A 68 38.34 26.43 11.30
C ILE A 68 36.92 27.02 11.31
N SER A 69 36.73 27.91 12.27
CA SER A 69 35.76 29.00 12.26
C SER A 69 35.81 29.77 10.94
N SER A 70 34.66 30.10 10.37
CA SER A 70 34.50 31.03 9.24
C SER A 70 35.29 32.33 9.45
N PRO A 71 35.95 32.88 8.41
CA PRO A 71 35.36 34.04 7.73
C PRO A 71 35.74 34.15 6.24
N LEU A 72 34.74 34.20 5.36
CA LEU A 72 34.89 34.66 3.98
C LEU A 72 34.61 36.17 3.94
N SER A 73 35.65 37.00 4.00
CA SER A 73 35.61 38.42 3.60
C SER A 73 37.02 38.93 3.31
N ALA A 74 37.58 38.54 2.17
CA ALA A 74 38.49 39.36 1.35
C ALA A 74 38.91 38.60 0.07
N PRO A 75 39.04 39.27 -1.09
CA PRO A 75 39.42 38.62 -2.35
C PRO A 75 40.95 38.62 -2.50
N ILE A 76 41.56 37.43 -2.62
CA ILE A 76 42.98 37.31 -3.01
C ILE A 76 43.08 36.71 -4.41
N LYS A 77 43.69 37.52 -5.27
CA LYS A 77 44.14 37.33 -6.66
C LYS A 77 44.63 35.91 -6.96
N ARG A 78 43.97 35.21 -7.91
CA ARG A 78 44.45 33.92 -8.44
C ARG A 78 45.81 34.13 -9.11
N MET A 79 46.83 33.49 -8.56
CA MET A 79 48.10 33.27 -9.25
C MET A 79 48.04 31.86 -9.80
N ASP A 80 47.96 31.73 -11.13
CA ASP A 80 47.95 30.45 -11.83
C ASP A 80 49.31 29.74 -11.65
N VAL A 81 49.33 28.69 -10.82
CA VAL A 81 50.42 27.71 -10.79
C VAL A 81 49.90 26.47 -11.53
N ARG A 82 50.29 26.35 -12.80
CA ARG A 82 50.03 25.16 -13.63
C ARG A 82 50.97 24.03 -13.18
N ALA A 83 50.44 23.04 -12.46
CA ALA A 83 51.12 21.77 -12.25
C ALA A 83 51.12 20.94 -13.56
N PRO A 84 52.23 20.28 -13.92
CA PRO A 84 52.28 19.34 -15.02
C PRO A 84 51.55 18.06 -14.59
N ASP A 85 50.71 17.55 -15.49
CA ASP A 85 49.96 16.30 -15.38
C ASP A 85 48.90 16.31 -14.27
N GLY A 86 47.74 16.90 -14.60
CA GLY A 86 46.60 17.15 -13.71
C GLY A 86 45.85 15.91 -13.21
N VAL A 87 46.54 14.94 -12.63
CA VAL A 87 45.95 13.80 -11.92
C VAL A 87 46.23 14.00 -10.43
N ASN A 88 45.18 14.28 -9.66
CA ASN A 88 45.26 14.44 -8.22
C ASN A 88 45.43 13.05 -7.55
N PRO A 89 46.60 12.74 -6.92
CA PRO A 89 46.87 11.44 -6.31
C PRO A 89 46.06 11.18 -5.02
N TYR A 90 45.35 12.21 -4.51
CA TYR A 90 44.43 12.11 -3.38
C TYR A 90 42.97 12.29 -3.79
N ALA A 91 42.65 12.14 -5.08
CA ALA A 91 41.26 11.96 -5.48
C ALA A 91 40.76 10.66 -4.83
N ALA A 92 39.74 10.77 -3.97
CA ALA A 92 39.02 9.59 -3.50
C ALA A 92 38.61 8.76 -4.72
N PRO A 93 38.68 7.41 -4.67
CA PRO A 93 38.13 6.59 -5.73
C PRO A 93 36.66 6.95 -5.83
N VAL A 94 36.32 7.73 -6.86
CA VAL A 94 34.94 7.90 -7.28
C VAL A 94 34.50 6.50 -7.59
N ALA A 95 33.65 5.93 -6.73
CA ALA A 95 32.92 4.74 -7.09
C ALA A 95 32.30 5.08 -8.45
N ASN A 96 32.75 4.38 -9.48
CA ASN A 96 32.06 4.37 -10.76
C ASN A 96 30.79 3.53 -10.52
N ILE A 97 29.90 4.05 -9.65
CA ILE A 97 28.49 3.87 -9.85
C ILE A 97 28.33 4.37 -11.27
N ASP A 98 28.02 3.50 -12.20
CA ASP A 98 27.61 3.90 -13.54
C ASP A 98 26.33 4.75 -13.40
N ILE A 99 26.53 6.01 -13.02
CA ILE A 99 25.66 7.16 -13.25
C ILE A 99 25.90 7.64 -14.70
N THR A 100 26.70 6.91 -15.48
CA THR A 100 26.64 6.83 -16.95
C THR A 100 25.32 6.23 -17.45
N GLY A 101 24.33 6.04 -16.57
CA GLY A 101 22.94 6.27 -16.93
C GLY A 101 22.54 7.72 -16.67
N THR A 102 22.91 8.66 -17.53
CA THR A 102 22.08 9.86 -17.73
C THR A 102 20.65 9.40 -18.04
N GLY A 103 19.76 9.48 -17.05
CA GLY A 103 18.32 9.23 -17.22
C GLY A 103 17.78 8.21 -16.22
N GLY A 104 16.92 8.69 -15.33
CA GLY A 104 16.29 7.90 -14.27
C GLY A 104 15.68 6.60 -14.78
N SER A 105 16.43 5.51 -14.63
CA SER A 105 15.97 4.16 -14.92
C SER A 105 15.90 3.33 -13.64
N VAL A 106 14.75 2.73 -13.42
CA VAL A 106 14.39 2.03 -12.17
C VAL A 106 15.08 0.66 -12.12
N PRO A 107 15.61 0.23 -10.96
CA PRO A 107 16.22 -1.09 -10.82
C PRO A 107 15.29 -2.21 -11.32
N PRO A 108 15.79 -3.15 -12.14
CA PRO A 108 14.97 -4.16 -12.80
C PRO A 108 14.25 -5.10 -11.82
N LEU A 109 14.78 -5.28 -10.61
CA LEU A 109 14.16 -6.03 -9.51
C LEU A 109 12.83 -5.40 -9.06
N VAL A 110 12.82 -4.07 -8.86
CA VAL A 110 11.61 -3.32 -8.48
C VAL A 110 10.54 -3.41 -9.58
N VAL A 111 10.97 -3.36 -10.84
CA VAL A 111 10.07 -3.54 -11.99
C VAL A 111 9.50 -4.96 -12.02
N LEU A 112 10.27 -5.97 -11.64
CA LEU A 112 9.85 -7.36 -11.60
C LEU A 112 8.75 -7.59 -10.55
N GLU A 113 8.94 -7.04 -9.35
CA GLU A 113 7.94 -7.10 -8.28
C GLU A 113 6.64 -6.38 -8.66
N LEU A 114 6.75 -5.16 -9.19
CA LEU A 114 5.58 -4.39 -9.63
C LEU A 114 4.84 -5.07 -10.79
N LYS A 115 5.56 -5.75 -11.69
CA LYS A 115 4.96 -6.52 -12.80
C LYS A 115 4.04 -7.62 -12.28
N GLY A 116 4.35 -8.25 -11.14
CA GLY A 116 3.50 -9.26 -10.50
C GLY A 116 2.11 -8.75 -10.12
N THR A 117 2.00 -7.47 -9.74
CA THR A 117 0.72 -6.85 -9.36
C THR A 117 -0.15 -6.43 -10.56
N ARG A 118 0.45 -6.33 -11.76
CA ARG A 118 -0.19 -5.77 -12.96
C ARG A 118 -1.43 -6.57 -13.40
N PHE A 119 -1.35 -7.90 -13.36
CA PHE A 119 -2.47 -8.75 -13.78
C PHE A 119 -3.67 -8.56 -12.84
N TRP A 120 -3.42 -8.63 -11.54
CA TRP A 120 -4.44 -8.44 -10.50
C TRP A 120 -5.10 -7.07 -10.58
N VAL A 121 -4.32 -6.00 -10.73
CA VAL A 121 -4.86 -4.63 -10.84
C VAL A 121 -5.74 -4.48 -12.08
N ARG A 122 -5.36 -5.06 -13.22
CA ARG A 122 -6.17 -5.03 -14.44
C ARG A 122 -7.46 -5.82 -14.28
N LEU A 123 -7.39 -7.01 -13.69
CA LEU A 123 -8.55 -7.84 -13.42
C LEU A 123 -9.57 -7.10 -12.54
N ILE A 124 -9.11 -6.51 -11.43
CA ILE A 124 -9.97 -5.74 -10.52
C ILE A 124 -10.55 -4.50 -11.22
N SER A 125 -9.76 -3.82 -12.07
CA SER A 125 -10.25 -2.68 -12.86
C SER A 125 -11.39 -3.10 -13.80
N ILE A 126 -11.29 -4.27 -14.42
CA ILE A 126 -12.31 -4.80 -15.32
C ILE A 126 -13.58 -5.14 -14.53
N PHE A 127 -13.48 -5.81 -13.38
CA PHE A 127 -14.64 -6.08 -12.53
C PHE A 127 -15.32 -4.79 -12.04
N MET A 128 -14.55 -3.77 -11.69
CA MET A 128 -15.08 -2.47 -11.29
C MET A 128 -15.82 -1.78 -12.46
N TRP A 129 -15.27 -1.82 -13.67
CA TRP A 129 -15.97 -1.32 -14.86
C TRP A 129 -17.24 -2.12 -15.19
N LEU A 130 -17.20 -3.44 -15.03
CA LEU A 130 -18.37 -4.29 -15.19
C LEU A 130 -19.46 -3.93 -14.18
N GLY A 131 -19.08 -3.67 -12.92
CA GLY A 131 -20.00 -3.22 -11.87
C GLY A 131 -20.63 -1.87 -12.18
N VAL A 132 -19.82 -0.89 -12.63
CA VAL A 132 -20.33 0.43 -13.08
C VAL A 132 -21.26 0.26 -14.28
N LEU A 133 -20.90 -0.54 -15.28
CA LEU A 133 -21.73 -0.79 -16.46
C LEU A 133 -23.05 -1.46 -16.10
N ALA A 134 -23.02 -2.47 -15.21
CA ALA A 134 -24.22 -3.15 -14.73
C ALA A 134 -25.14 -2.18 -13.96
N MET A 135 -24.59 -1.35 -13.08
CA MET A 135 -25.36 -0.34 -12.34
C MET A 135 -26.00 0.71 -13.27
N VAL A 136 -25.24 1.22 -14.24
CA VAL A 136 -25.78 2.13 -15.26
C VAL A 136 -26.87 1.43 -16.08
N GLY A 137 -26.66 0.17 -16.45
CA GLY A 137 -27.66 -0.64 -17.14
C GLY A 137 -28.96 -0.76 -16.35
N VAL A 138 -28.88 -1.05 -15.05
CA VAL A 138 -30.05 -1.09 -14.16
C VAL A 138 -30.73 0.29 -14.06
N CYS A 139 -29.98 1.39 -13.97
CA CYS A 139 -30.56 2.74 -14.00
C CYS A 139 -31.30 3.02 -15.31
N VAL A 140 -30.71 2.68 -16.46
CA VAL A 140 -31.33 2.89 -17.78
C VAL A 140 -32.58 2.02 -17.93
N ILE A 141 -32.53 0.76 -17.52
CA ILE A 141 -33.69 -0.14 -17.51
C ILE A 141 -34.79 0.43 -16.63
N ASN A 142 -34.46 0.90 -15.41
CA ASN A 142 -35.46 1.53 -14.54
C ASN A 142 -36.07 2.77 -15.18
N ILE A 143 -35.30 3.66 -15.82
CA ILE A 143 -35.84 4.85 -16.47
C ILE A 143 -36.77 4.46 -17.63
N LEU A 144 -36.33 3.56 -18.52
CA LEU A 144 -37.08 3.18 -19.71
C LEU A 144 -38.35 2.38 -19.39
N PHE A 145 -38.30 1.50 -18.39
CA PHE A 145 -39.41 0.61 -18.05
C PHE A 145 -40.26 1.11 -16.88
N SER A 146 -39.83 2.15 -16.14
CA SER A 146 -40.61 2.72 -15.02
C SER A 146 -42.03 3.12 -15.40
N GLY A 147 -42.20 3.82 -16.53
CA GLY A 147 -43.50 4.30 -16.99
C GLY A 147 -44.45 3.18 -17.45
N ALA A 148 -43.90 2.12 -18.05
CA ALA A 148 -44.66 0.95 -18.47
C ALA A 148 -45.07 0.09 -17.26
N ILE A 149 -44.15 -0.11 -16.31
CA ILE A 149 -44.41 -0.84 -15.07
C ILE A 149 -45.45 -0.10 -14.22
N ALA A 150 -45.35 1.23 -14.10
CA ALA A 150 -46.32 2.02 -13.34
C ALA A 150 -47.74 1.93 -13.91
N GLN A 151 -47.89 1.96 -15.23
CA GLN A 151 -49.19 1.79 -15.90
C GLN A 151 -49.73 0.35 -15.79
N ALA A 152 -48.89 -0.66 -15.93
CA ALA A 152 -49.31 -2.06 -15.91
C ALA A 152 -49.59 -2.62 -14.50
N SER A 153 -48.88 -2.13 -13.48
CA SER A 153 -49.03 -2.60 -12.10
C SER A 153 -50.11 -1.88 -11.29
N GLY A 154 -50.72 -0.83 -11.85
CA GLY A 154 -51.63 0.04 -11.10
C GLY A 154 -50.94 0.68 -9.88
N ALA A 155 -49.61 0.82 -9.92
CA ALA A 155 -48.82 1.27 -8.78
C ALA A 155 -49.29 2.66 -8.32
N THR A 156 -49.73 2.72 -7.06
CA THR A 156 -50.08 3.95 -6.36
C THR A 156 -48.87 4.88 -6.24
N SER A 157 -49.10 6.13 -5.82
CA SER A 157 -48.06 7.16 -5.62
C SER A 157 -46.85 6.71 -4.80
N LEU A 158 -46.98 5.70 -3.94
CA LEU A 158 -45.87 5.10 -3.20
C LEU A 158 -44.96 4.21 -4.06
N GLY A 159 -45.51 3.49 -5.05
CA GLY A 159 -44.73 2.63 -5.95
C GLY A 159 -43.89 3.43 -6.95
N SER A 160 -44.43 4.55 -7.46
CA SER A 160 -43.67 5.46 -8.33
C SER A 160 -42.55 6.18 -7.57
N ALA A 161 -42.78 6.56 -6.31
CA ALA A 161 -41.75 7.13 -5.44
C ALA A 161 -40.61 6.14 -5.17
N TYR A 162 -40.90 4.84 -4.99
CA TYR A 162 -39.89 3.81 -4.82
C TYR A 162 -39.00 3.65 -6.07
N VAL A 163 -39.59 3.63 -7.28
CA VAL A 163 -38.82 3.51 -8.53
C VAL A 163 -37.95 4.75 -8.76
N MET A 164 -38.46 5.94 -8.47
CA MET A 164 -37.68 7.18 -8.55
C MET A 164 -36.52 7.18 -7.54
N GLY A 165 -36.80 6.82 -6.28
CA GLY A 165 -35.80 6.76 -5.21
C GLY A 165 -34.69 5.72 -5.48
N THR A 166 -35.04 4.53 -5.97
CA THR A 166 -34.06 3.50 -6.33
C THR A 166 -33.21 3.89 -7.53
N THR A 167 -33.79 4.54 -8.54
CA THR A 167 -33.04 5.03 -9.71
C THR A 167 -32.03 6.10 -9.33
N VAL A 168 -32.44 7.09 -8.52
CA VAL A 168 -31.54 8.13 -8.02
C VAL A 168 -30.47 7.54 -7.10
N GLY A 169 -30.85 6.60 -6.23
CA GLY A 169 -29.93 5.91 -5.33
C GLY A 169 -28.83 5.16 -6.06
N TYR A 170 -29.17 4.34 -7.06
CA TYR A 170 -28.19 3.63 -7.87
C TYR A 170 -27.33 4.59 -8.70
N GLY A 171 -27.89 5.68 -9.21
CA GLY A 171 -27.12 6.71 -9.92
C GLY A 171 -26.07 7.36 -9.02
N LEU A 172 -26.44 7.70 -7.78
CA LEU A 172 -25.55 8.31 -6.80
C LEU A 172 -24.45 7.33 -6.33
N MET A 173 -24.82 6.05 -6.11
CA MET A 173 -23.84 4.99 -5.86
C MET A 173 -22.89 4.80 -7.04
N THR A 174 -23.40 4.83 -8.27
CA THR A 174 -22.58 4.72 -9.49
C THR A 174 -21.52 5.82 -9.53
N LEU A 175 -21.88 7.07 -9.23
CA LEU A 175 -20.92 8.18 -9.15
C LEU A 175 -19.82 7.93 -8.10
N LEU A 176 -20.20 7.37 -6.95
CA LEU A 176 -19.26 7.02 -5.89
C LEU A 176 -18.28 5.93 -6.34
N PHE A 177 -18.75 4.89 -7.02
CA PHE A 177 -17.92 3.80 -7.55
C PHE A 177 -17.14 4.17 -8.82
N LEU A 178 -17.57 5.20 -9.55
CA LEU A 178 -16.89 5.66 -10.77
C LEU A 178 -15.49 6.23 -10.45
N TYR A 179 -15.38 7.03 -9.38
CA TYR A 179 -14.12 7.64 -8.97
C TYR A 179 -12.97 6.63 -8.72
N PRO A 180 -13.13 5.57 -7.90
CA PRO A 180 -12.07 4.58 -7.68
C PRO A 180 -11.78 3.77 -8.94
N THR A 181 -12.81 3.48 -9.75
CA THR A 181 -12.66 2.74 -11.02
C THR A 181 -11.73 3.47 -11.99
N LEU A 182 -11.91 4.80 -12.14
CA LEU A 182 -11.06 5.64 -12.99
C LEU A 182 -9.62 5.77 -12.45
N ARG A 183 -9.43 5.69 -11.13
CA ARG A 183 -8.08 5.70 -10.52
C ARG A 183 -7.35 4.39 -10.75
N LEU A 184 -8.02 3.25 -10.63
CA LEU A 184 -7.43 1.93 -10.84
C LEU A 184 -6.97 1.72 -12.29
N THR A 185 -7.78 2.17 -13.26
CA THR A 185 -7.39 2.08 -14.68
C THR A 185 -6.19 2.95 -15.01
N LYS A 186 -6.06 4.14 -14.40
CA LYS A 186 -4.87 4.99 -14.54
C LYS A 186 -3.64 4.34 -13.93
N TYR A 187 -3.76 3.71 -12.76
CA TYR A 187 -2.68 2.96 -12.12
C TYR A 187 -2.21 1.78 -12.99
N ALA A 188 -3.13 0.96 -13.52
CA ALA A 188 -2.82 -0.16 -14.41
C ALA A 188 -2.07 0.27 -15.70
N SER A 189 -2.45 1.42 -16.24
CA SER A 189 -1.81 2.01 -17.43
C SER A 189 -0.40 2.52 -17.11
N ARG A 190 -0.17 3.14 -15.94
CA ARG A 190 1.15 3.63 -15.53
C ARG A 190 2.16 2.51 -15.28
N ILE A 191 1.75 1.37 -14.71
CA ILE A 191 2.63 0.19 -14.62
C ILE A 191 3.02 -0.31 -16.01
N THR A 192 2.10 -0.23 -16.98
CA THR A 192 2.39 -0.64 -18.37
C THR A 192 3.43 0.27 -19.02
N SER A 193 3.30 1.58 -18.82
CA SER A 193 4.31 2.55 -19.27
C SER A 193 5.64 2.32 -18.58
N LEU A 194 5.66 2.15 -17.25
CA LEU A 194 6.86 1.90 -16.45
C LEU A 194 7.65 0.67 -16.93
N VAL A 195 6.97 -0.42 -17.27
CA VAL A 195 7.64 -1.62 -17.81
C VAL A 195 8.31 -1.35 -19.16
N ARG A 196 7.78 -0.41 -19.95
CA ARG A 196 8.30 -0.05 -21.28
C ARG A 196 9.40 1.02 -21.22
N THR A 197 9.21 2.07 -20.42
CA THR A 197 10.12 3.23 -20.32
C THR A 197 11.21 3.05 -19.28
N ARG A 198 11.01 2.15 -18.30
CA ARG A 198 11.83 1.98 -17.09
C ARG A 198 12.07 3.29 -16.35
N SER A 199 11.26 4.32 -16.54
CA SER A 199 11.52 5.67 -16.03
C SER A 199 11.22 5.84 -14.55
N TYR A 200 12.10 6.53 -13.81
CA TYR A 200 11.91 6.89 -12.40
C TYR A 200 10.69 7.79 -12.15
N LEU A 201 10.34 8.64 -13.14
CA LEU A 201 9.16 9.50 -13.09
C LEU A 201 7.88 8.66 -13.09
N ASP A 202 7.83 7.61 -13.92
CA ASP A 202 6.68 6.70 -14.02
C ASP A 202 6.51 5.86 -12.75
N LEU A 203 7.60 5.50 -12.07
CA LEU A 203 7.57 4.78 -10.79
C LEU A 203 6.97 5.65 -9.69
N THR A 204 7.47 6.88 -9.56
CA THR A 204 6.99 7.82 -8.55
C THR A 204 5.51 8.12 -8.77
N GLN A 205 5.09 8.28 -10.03
CA GLN A 205 3.69 8.44 -10.38
C GLN A 205 2.85 7.20 -10.07
N ALA A 206 3.35 5.98 -10.30
CA ALA A 206 2.64 4.74 -9.97
C ALA A 206 2.42 4.60 -8.45
N LEU A 207 3.46 4.79 -7.65
CA LEU A 207 3.38 4.73 -6.18
C LEU A 207 2.46 5.81 -5.60
N SER A 208 2.45 7.00 -6.21
CA SER A 208 1.55 8.09 -5.80
C SER A 208 0.07 7.74 -6.00
N GLU A 209 -0.28 7.02 -7.07
CA GLU A 209 -1.67 6.57 -7.32
C GLU A 209 -2.07 5.46 -6.36
N GLN A 210 -1.17 4.53 -6.02
CA GLN A 210 -1.41 3.51 -5.01
C GLN A 210 -1.73 4.15 -3.65
N ARG A 211 -0.95 5.14 -3.20
CA ARG A 211 -1.23 5.88 -1.96
C ARG A 211 -2.59 6.60 -2.02
N ARG A 212 -2.94 7.22 -3.15
CA ARG A 212 -4.21 7.94 -3.32
C ARG A 212 -5.41 7.00 -3.30
N PHE A 213 -5.28 5.80 -3.85
CA PHE A 213 -6.31 4.76 -3.78
C PHE A 213 -6.62 4.35 -2.34
N TRP A 214 -5.58 4.02 -1.56
CA TRP A 214 -5.75 3.64 -0.15
C TRP A 214 -6.31 4.78 0.70
N LYS A 215 -5.90 6.03 0.46
CA LYS A 215 -6.47 7.19 1.14
C LYS A 215 -7.97 7.34 0.87
N PHE A 216 -8.41 7.11 -0.36
CA PHE A 216 -9.83 7.19 -0.70
C PHE A 216 -10.65 6.11 0.02
N TYR A 217 -10.19 4.86 -0.01
CA TYR A 217 -10.86 3.77 0.70
C TYR A 217 -10.83 3.95 2.22
N GLY A 218 -9.73 4.46 2.77
CA GLY A 218 -9.63 4.78 4.20
C GLY A 218 -10.64 5.84 4.63
N VAL A 219 -10.83 6.89 3.82
CA VAL A 219 -11.85 7.93 4.09
C VAL A 219 -13.27 7.35 4.02
N ILE A 220 -13.58 6.56 2.98
CA ILE A 220 -14.90 5.91 2.87
C ILE A 220 -15.16 4.96 4.04
N ALA A 221 -14.17 4.14 4.41
CA ALA A 221 -14.30 3.21 5.53
C ALA A 221 -14.57 3.95 6.84
N LEU A 222 -13.90 5.09 7.08
CA LEU A 222 -14.14 5.93 8.26
C LEU A 222 -15.57 6.49 8.27
N ILE A 223 -16.05 6.98 7.14
CA ILE A 223 -17.44 7.46 7.00
C ILE A 223 -18.42 6.33 7.29
N TYR A 224 -18.21 5.15 6.70
CA TYR A 224 -19.06 3.97 6.89
C TYR A 224 -19.11 3.55 8.37
N ILE A 225 -17.96 3.43 9.03
CA ILE A 225 -17.88 3.10 10.46
C ILE A 225 -18.63 4.15 11.30
N SER A 226 -18.46 5.44 10.99
CA SER A 226 -19.15 6.54 11.70
C SER A 226 -20.67 6.43 11.56
N CYS A 227 -21.17 6.13 10.36
CA CYS A 227 -22.60 5.91 10.12
C CYS A 227 -23.13 4.68 10.87
N VAL A 228 -22.39 3.57 10.89
CA VAL A 228 -22.78 2.35 11.63
C VAL A 228 -22.83 2.62 13.13
N VAL A 229 -21.83 3.29 13.70
CA VAL A 229 -21.81 3.65 15.12
C VAL A 229 -23.01 4.54 15.46
N LEU A 230 -23.28 5.56 14.65
CA LEU A 230 -24.43 6.44 14.84
C LEU A 230 -25.74 5.66 14.76
N ALA A 231 -25.90 4.76 13.78
CA ALA A 231 -27.08 3.92 13.66
C ALA A 231 -27.28 3.00 14.87
N VAL A 232 -26.20 2.44 15.42
CA VAL A 232 -26.24 1.64 16.65
C VAL A 232 -26.65 2.49 17.85
N VAL A 233 -26.10 3.70 18.01
CA VAL A 233 -26.48 4.61 19.09
C VAL A 233 -27.95 4.99 19.00
N VAL A 234 -28.43 5.34 17.81
CA VAL A 234 -29.86 5.61 17.56
C VAL A 234 -30.68 4.36 17.88
N ALA A 235 -30.30 3.19 17.38
CA ALA A 235 -31.00 1.95 17.69
C ALA A 235 -31.07 1.69 19.19
N LEU A 236 -30.00 1.89 19.96
CA LEU A 236 -29.98 1.70 21.41
C LEU A 236 -30.85 2.72 22.16
N VAL A 237 -30.86 3.98 21.73
CA VAL A 237 -31.68 5.04 22.34
C VAL A 237 -33.17 4.83 22.06
N PHE A 238 -33.51 4.44 20.83
CA PHE A 238 -34.88 4.25 20.37
C PHE A 238 -35.36 2.80 20.49
N MET A 239 -34.53 1.87 20.98
CA MET A 239 -34.91 0.48 21.21
C MET A 239 -36.03 0.47 22.27
N PRO A 240 -37.24 -0.01 21.92
CA PRO A 240 -38.32 -0.07 22.89
C PRO A 240 -37.93 -1.06 23.99
N LYS A 241 -37.84 -0.56 25.23
CA LYS A 241 -37.48 -1.33 26.44
C LYS A 241 -38.41 -2.53 26.73
N ASN A 242 -39.49 -2.66 25.98
CA ASN A 242 -40.52 -3.69 26.14
C ASN A 242 -40.39 -4.85 25.14
N PHE A 243 -39.26 -4.94 24.40
CA PHE A 243 -39.01 -6.07 23.50
C PHE A 243 -38.82 -7.36 24.29
N LYS A 244 -39.93 -8.05 24.57
CA LYS A 244 -39.93 -9.42 25.10
C LYS A 244 -39.56 -10.36 23.96
N LEU A 245 -38.47 -11.11 24.14
CA LEU A 245 -38.12 -12.22 23.25
C LEU A 245 -39.35 -13.15 23.15
N PRO A 246 -39.76 -13.57 21.94
CA PRO A 246 -40.81 -14.56 21.80
C PRO A 246 -40.36 -15.82 22.53
N THR A 247 -41.01 -16.12 23.66
CA THR A 247 -40.75 -17.32 24.44
C THR A 247 -41.08 -18.54 23.57
N PRO A 248 -40.14 -19.47 23.38
CA PRO A 248 -40.41 -20.71 22.67
C PRO A 248 -41.32 -21.58 23.55
N GLY A 249 -42.63 -21.41 23.44
CA GLY A 249 -43.59 -22.17 24.26
C GLY A 249 -45.03 -21.66 24.34
N GLY A 250 -45.37 -20.57 23.65
CA GLY A 250 -46.75 -20.02 23.64
C GLY A 250 -47.63 -20.48 22.48
N GLY A 251 -47.24 -21.55 21.76
CA GLY A 251 -48.08 -22.14 20.72
C GLY A 251 -49.18 -22.97 21.36
N SER A 252 -50.34 -22.36 21.58
CA SER A 252 -51.60 -23.08 21.73
C SER A 252 -51.73 -24.06 20.57
N ALA A 253 -51.60 -25.35 20.88
CA ALA A 253 -51.80 -26.44 19.93
C ALA A 253 -53.15 -26.24 19.20
N PRO A 254 -53.21 -26.36 17.87
CA PRO A 254 -54.49 -26.40 17.17
C PRO A 254 -55.24 -27.62 17.67
N SER A 255 -56.36 -27.36 18.35
CA SER A 255 -57.34 -28.33 18.79
C SER A 255 -57.75 -29.24 17.64
N ALA A 256 -57.29 -30.49 17.71
CA ALA A 256 -57.69 -31.61 16.85
C ALA A 256 -59.15 -32.02 17.12
N GLN A 257 -60.09 -31.11 16.85
CA GLN A 257 -61.54 -31.33 16.88
C GLN A 257 -62.17 -30.98 15.53
N GLN A 258 -61.54 -31.39 14.43
CA GLN A 258 -62.25 -31.55 13.16
C GLN A 258 -62.56 -33.04 12.97
N SER A 259 -63.41 -33.51 13.88
CA SER A 259 -64.10 -34.80 13.79
C SER A 259 -65.06 -34.77 12.61
N MET A 260 -64.75 -35.56 11.59
CA MET A 260 -65.65 -36.60 11.10
C MET A 260 -67.08 -36.15 10.75
N ASP A 261 -67.27 -35.57 9.57
CA ASP A 261 -68.57 -35.57 8.88
C ASP A 261 -68.40 -36.23 7.51
N LEU A 262 -68.67 -37.53 7.47
CA LEU A 262 -68.96 -38.31 6.26
C LEU A 262 -70.46 -38.20 5.98
N PRO A 263 -70.90 -37.68 4.82
CA PRO A 263 -72.24 -37.98 4.35
C PRO A 263 -72.24 -39.32 3.62
N ALA A 264 -72.83 -40.33 4.27
CA ALA A 264 -73.33 -41.53 3.62
C ALA A 264 -74.68 -41.24 2.97
N ARG A 265 -74.73 -41.21 1.63
CA ARG A 265 -75.74 -41.79 0.72
C ARG A 265 -75.70 -41.14 -0.64
#